data_AF-A0A7W1T550-F1
#
_entry.id   AF-A0A7W1T550-F1
#
_cell.length_a   1.000
_cell.length_b   1.000
_cell.length_c   1.000
_cell.angle_alpha   90.00
_cell.angle_beta   90.00
_cell.angle_gamma   90.00
#
_symmetry.space_group_name_H-M   'P 1'
#
loop_
_entity.id
_entity.type
_entity.pdbx_description
1 polymer ?
#
loop_
_entity_poly.entity_id
_entity_poly.type
_entity_poly.pdbx_seq_one_letter_code
_entity_poly.pdbx_strand_id
1 'polypeptide(L)'
;MKKRSWAIILLVLCFSVAGVLTGCSSQNDVKTDDGKGNKTTVKKDGTVKTETSDGASGTVNKDGSVSADDGNGNKATVDKDGNVQTSDGASQTVNKDGSTTTDDGNGNKVTVNKDGSVKTEATDGSSTTVNKDGSVTTDDGKGTVVTVDKDGKVIEK
;
A
#
# COMPACT_ATOMS: atom_id res chain seq x y z
N MET A 1 11.96 9.73 11.76
CA MET A 1 11.86 9.91 10.28
C MET A 1 10.88 8.86 9.75
N LYS A 2 9.56 9.06 9.84
CA LYS A 2 8.55 8.04 9.47
C LYS A 2 7.36 8.58 8.66
N LYS A 3 7.39 9.87 8.28
CA LYS A 3 6.30 10.54 7.55
C LYS A 3 6.43 10.49 6.02
N ARG A 4 7.48 9.84 5.49
CA ARG A 4 7.78 9.85 4.05
C ARG A 4 7.23 8.63 3.30
N SER A 5 7.00 7.47 3.94
CA SER A 5 6.43 6.30 3.24
C SER A 5 4.98 6.52 2.79
N TRP A 6 4.17 7.24 3.58
CA TRP A 6 2.81 7.62 3.16
C TRP A 6 2.79 8.68 2.06
N ALA A 7 3.83 9.53 1.99
CA ALA A 7 3.96 10.50 0.91
C ALA A 7 4.28 9.81 -0.43
N ILE A 8 4.97 8.66 -0.42
CA ILE A 8 5.23 7.85 -1.62
C ILE A 8 3.95 7.12 -2.08
N ILE A 9 3.12 6.63 -1.15
CA ILE A 9 1.78 6.10 -1.47
C ILE A 9 0.91 7.19 -2.13
N LEU A 10 0.99 8.43 -1.65
CA LEU A 10 0.33 9.57 -2.29
C LEU A 10 0.95 9.95 -3.64
N LEU A 11 2.26 9.76 -3.82
CA LEU A 11 2.98 9.98 -5.08
C LEU A 11 2.53 8.97 -6.15
N VAL A 12 2.33 7.70 -5.76
CA VAL A 12 1.77 6.64 -6.64
C VAL A 12 0.33 6.97 -7.07
N LEU A 13 -0.46 7.62 -6.21
CA LEU A 13 -1.81 8.12 -6.54
C LEU A 13 -1.81 9.42 -7.37
N CYS A 14 -0.80 10.28 -7.25
CA CYS A 14 -0.67 11.51 -8.04
C CYS A 14 -0.05 11.32 -9.42
N PHE A 15 0.68 10.22 -9.66
CA PHE A 15 1.19 9.88 -11.00
C PHE A 15 0.08 9.58 -12.01
N SER A 16 -1.18 9.45 -11.58
CA SER A 16 -2.35 9.25 -12.43
C SER A 16 -2.83 10.51 -13.18
N VAL A 17 -2.27 11.71 -12.95
CA VAL A 17 -2.86 12.97 -13.47
C VAL A 17 -1.89 13.86 -14.27
N ALA A 18 -0.59 13.57 -14.34
CA ALA A 18 0.32 14.31 -15.22
C ALA A 18 0.39 13.64 -16.59
N GLY A 19 -0.54 14.04 -17.47
CA GLY A 19 -0.91 13.32 -18.67
C GLY A 19 0.18 13.07 -19.70
N VAL A 20 0.10 11.89 -20.34
CA VAL A 20 0.53 11.65 -21.73
C VAL A 20 -0.42 10.60 -22.33
N LEU A 21 -1.10 11.01 -23.40
CA LEU A 21 -1.78 10.20 -24.43
C LEU A 21 -2.92 9.28 -24.00
N THR A 22 -4.10 9.88 -23.90
CA THR A 22 -5.31 9.25 -24.42
C THR A 22 -5.10 8.93 -25.91
N GLY A 23 -5.10 7.64 -26.28
CA GLY A 23 -5.50 7.21 -27.63
C GLY A 23 -4.45 7.19 -28.74
N CYS A 24 -3.26 6.61 -28.55
CA CYS A 24 -2.43 6.20 -29.68
C CYS A 24 -1.95 4.75 -29.52
N SER A 25 -2.65 3.81 -30.14
CA SER A 25 -2.14 2.47 -30.43
C SER A 25 -1.05 2.56 -31.51
N SER A 26 0.08 3.15 -31.16
CA SER A 26 1.30 3.03 -31.96
C SER A 26 1.68 1.55 -32.03
N GLN A 27 1.94 1.03 -33.24
CA GLN A 27 2.46 -0.33 -33.37
C GLN A 27 3.88 -0.51 -32.82
N ASN A 28 4.54 0.59 -32.41
CA ASN A 28 5.91 0.65 -31.94
C ASN A 28 6.03 1.36 -30.59
N ASP A 29 7.14 1.11 -29.89
CA ASP A 29 7.49 1.82 -28.67
C ASP A 29 7.71 3.32 -28.95
N VAL A 30 7.16 4.18 -28.11
CA VAL A 30 7.37 5.63 -28.12
C VAL A 30 8.39 5.98 -27.04
N LYS A 31 9.43 6.72 -27.40
CA LYS A 31 10.43 7.23 -26.46
C LYS A 31 10.46 8.75 -26.53
N THR A 32 10.47 9.39 -25.38
CA THR A 32 10.62 10.83 -25.23
C THR A 32 11.77 11.11 -24.28
N ASP A 33 12.53 12.15 -24.60
CA ASP A 33 13.63 12.69 -23.81
C ASP A 33 13.50 14.20 -23.88
N ASP A 34 13.49 14.88 -22.72
CA ASP A 34 13.37 16.34 -22.66
C ASP A 34 14.72 17.07 -22.81
N GLY A 35 15.81 16.32 -23.02
CA GLY A 35 17.18 16.84 -23.13
C GLY A 35 17.76 17.32 -21.79
N LYS A 36 17.02 17.17 -20.69
CA LYS A 36 17.43 17.53 -19.32
C LYS A 36 17.62 16.30 -18.43
N GLY A 37 17.49 15.11 -19.02
CA GLY A 37 17.67 13.83 -18.35
C GLY A 37 16.37 13.10 -18.03
N ASN A 38 15.21 13.75 -18.22
CA ASN A 38 13.92 13.11 -18.02
C ASN A 38 13.52 12.33 -19.28
N LYS A 39 13.23 11.04 -19.09
CA LYS A 39 12.91 10.11 -20.16
C LYS A 39 11.59 9.41 -19.86
N THR A 40 10.75 9.27 -20.89
CA THR A 40 9.54 8.43 -20.82
C THR A 40 9.51 7.48 -22.01
N THR A 41 9.29 6.19 -21.73
CA THR A 41 9.07 5.15 -22.73
C THR A 41 7.66 4.60 -22.58
N VAL A 42 6.86 4.64 -23.63
CA VAL A 42 5.57 3.95 -23.73
C VAL A 42 5.75 2.77 -24.67
N LYS A 43 5.60 1.55 -24.15
CA LYS A 43 5.72 0.32 -24.93
C LYS A 43 4.43 0.04 -25.69
N LYS A 44 4.55 -0.74 -26.77
CA LYS A 44 3.41 -1.23 -27.57
C LYS A 44 2.32 -1.92 -26.72
N ASP A 45 2.71 -2.62 -25.66
CA ASP A 45 1.77 -3.34 -24.79
C ASP A 45 0.95 -2.41 -23.87
N GLY A 46 1.29 -1.12 -23.79
CA GLY A 46 0.69 -0.13 -22.91
C GLY A 46 1.49 0.15 -21.63
N THR A 47 2.60 -0.55 -21.40
CA THR A 47 3.49 -0.28 -20.28
C THR A 47 4.18 1.07 -20.45
N VAL A 48 4.17 1.89 -19.41
CA VAL A 48 4.84 3.20 -19.36
C VAL A 48 5.98 3.12 -18.37
N LYS A 49 7.18 3.55 -18.78
CA LYS A 49 8.34 3.71 -17.90
C LYS A 49 8.81 5.15 -17.93
N THR A 50 9.07 5.73 -16.77
CA THR A 50 9.61 7.08 -16.59
C THR A 50 10.91 7.01 -15.82
N GLU A 51 11.85 7.88 -16.15
CA GLU A 51 13.11 8.09 -15.44
C GLU A 51 13.35 9.60 -15.40
N THR A 52 13.70 10.14 -14.24
CA THR A 52 13.97 11.56 -14.06
C THR A 52 15.47 11.80 -13.89
N SER A 53 15.89 13.05 -14.10
CA SER A 53 17.30 13.44 -14.03
C SER A 53 17.93 13.28 -12.64
N ASP A 54 17.10 13.27 -11.59
CA ASP A 54 17.51 13.06 -10.19
C ASP A 54 17.59 11.56 -9.81
N GLY A 55 17.36 10.65 -10.76
CA GLY A 55 17.47 9.21 -10.56
C GLY A 55 16.18 8.52 -10.12
N ALA A 56 15.09 9.27 -9.90
CA ALA A 56 13.79 8.65 -9.66
C ALA A 56 13.27 7.95 -10.93
N SER A 57 12.48 6.89 -10.74
CA SER A 57 11.88 6.15 -11.84
C SER A 57 10.53 5.57 -11.45
N GLY A 58 9.69 5.34 -12.45
CA GLY A 58 8.37 4.74 -12.25
C GLY A 58 7.99 3.87 -13.43
N THR A 59 7.30 2.77 -13.18
CA THR A 59 6.71 1.91 -14.20
C THR A 59 5.23 1.71 -13.92
N VAL A 60 4.39 1.89 -14.93
CA VAL A 60 2.98 1.46 -14.93
C VAL A 60 2.85 0.36 -15.97
N ASN A 61 2.53 -0.85 -15.53
CA ASN A 61 2.37 -2.00 -16.41
C ASN A 61 0.96 -2.02 -17.02
N LYS A 62 0.81 -2.78 -18.11
CA LYS A 62 -0.47 -2.98 -18.80
C LYS A 62 -1.60 -3.47 -17.89
N ASP A 63 -1.27 -4.29 -16.88
CA ASP A 63 -2.24 -4.86 -15.95
C ASP A 63 -2.63 -3.91 -14.82
N GLY A 64 -2.11 -2.68 -14.81
CA GLY A 64 -2.36 -1.67 -13.79
C GLY A 64 -1.40 -1.74 -12.61
N SER A 65 -0.50 -2.73 -12.53
CA SER A 65 0.53 -2.75 -11.50
C SER A 65 1.53 -1.61 -11.70
N VAL A 66 2.03 -1.07 -10.60
CA VAL A 66 2.91 0.10 -10.56
C VAL A 66 4.16 -0.22 -9.76
N SER A 67 5.31 0.30 -10.18
CA SER A 67 6.51 0.38 -9.34
C SER A 67 7.08 1.79 -9.39
N ALA A 68 7.65 2.23 -8.27
CA ALA A 68 8.29 3.53 -8.14
C ALA A 68 9.58 3.40 -7.33
N ASP A 69 10.57 4.21 -7.70
CA ASP A 69 11.85 4.39 -7.04
C ASP A 69 12.12 5.89 -6.96
N ASP A 70 12.44 6.41 -5.78
CA ASP A 70 12.73 7.84 -5.59
C ASP A 70 14.19 8.23 -5.90
N GLY A 71 15.00 7.28 -6.39
CA GLY A 71 16.42 7.46 -6.69
C GLY A 71 17.32 7.49 -5.45
N ASN A 72 16.73 7.45 -4.25
CA ASN A 72 17.41 7.53 -2.95
C ASN A 72 17.25 6.25 -2.13
N GLY A 73 16.81 5.17 -2.77
CA GLY A 73 16.66 3.85 -2.15
C GLY A 73 15.27 3.56 -1.59
N ASN A 74 14.33 4.53 -1.63
CA ASN A 74 12.95 4.24 -1.27
C ASN A 74 12.19 3.76 -2.50
N LYS A 75 11.58 2.58 -2.39
CA LYS A 75 10.80 1.97 -3.46
C LYS A 75 9.41 1.61 -2.96
N ALA A 76 8.44 1.65 -3.87
CA ALA A 76 7.09 1.18 -3.63
C ALA A 76 6.59 0.40 -4.84
N THR A 77 5.76 -0.61 -4.61
CA THR A 77 5.06 -1.35 -5.64
C THR A 77 3.58 -1.47 -5.29
N VAL A 78 2.74 -1.40 -6.31
CA VAL A 78 1.31 -1.74 -6.23
C VAL A 78 1.07 -2.85 -7.24
N ASP A 79 0.56 -4.00 -6.82
CA ASP A 79 0.20 -5.05 -7.77
C ASP A 79 -1.16 -4.78 -8.44
N LYS A 80 -1.53 -5.63 -9.40
CA LYS A 80 -2.81 -5.51 -10.13
C LYS A 80 -4.06 -5.63 -9.25
N ASP A 81 -3.92 -6.18 -8.04
CA ASP A 81 -5.02 -6.37 -7.09
C ASP A 81 -5.07 -5.22 -6.06
N GLY A 82 -4.15 -4.25 -6.16
CA GLY A 82 -4.07 -3.10 -5.27
C GLY A 82 -3.23 -3.34 -4.02
N ASN A 83 -2.48 -4.45 -3.93
CA ASN A 83 -1.60 -4.68 -2.79
C ASN A 83 -0.36 -3.81 -2.89
N VAL A 84 -0.03 -3.13 -1.80
CA VAL A 84 1.09 -2.21 -1.68
C VAL A 84 2.23 -2.85 -0.90
N GLN A 85 3.46 -2.67 -1.36
CA GLN A 85 4.69 -3.02 -0.64
C GLN A 85 5.69 -1.88 -0.77
N THR A 86 6.40 -1.56 0.31
CA THR A 86 7.47 -0.56 0.33
C THR A 86 8.80 -1.18 0.73
N SER A 87 9.91 -0.55 0.33
CA SER A 87 11.27 -1.05 0.59
C SER A 87 11.66 -1.11 2.08
N ASP A 88 10.92 -0.40 2.95
CA ASP A 88 11.05 -0.47 4.41
C ASP A 88 10.28 -1.65 5.03
N GLY A 89 9.65 -2.50 4.21
CA GLY A 89 8.89 -3.67 4.63
C GLY A 89 7.44 -3.38 4.98
N ALA A 90 7.00 -2.12 4.99
CA ALA A 90 5.59 -1.80 5.21
C ALA A 90 4.74 -2.26 4.01
N SER A 91 3.49 -2.61 4.30
CA SER A 91 2.60 -3.14 3.28
C SER A 91 1.13 -2.92 3.57
N GLN A 92 0.33 -3.00 2.52
CA GLN A 92 -1.12 -3.09 2.59
C GLN A 92 -1.59 -4.18 1.63
N THR A 93 -2.36 -5.13 2.12
CA THR A 93 -2.88 -6.27 1.34
C THR A 93 -4.39 -6.24 1.36
N VAL A 94 -5.01 -6.28 0.19
CA VAL A 94 -6.42 -6.56 -0.01
C VAL A 94 -6.60 -8.06 -0.10
N ASN A 95 -7.23 -8.64 0.92
CA ASN A 95 -7.45 -10.08 1.01
C ASN A 95 -8.63 -10.51 0.12
N LYS A 96 -8.66 -11.79 -0.22
CA LYS A 96 -9.67 -12.35 -1.13
C LYS A 96 -11.10 -12.29 -0.58
N ASP A 97 -11.26 -12.24 0.74
CA ASP A 97 -12.54 -12.06 1.42
C ASP A 97 -13.02 -10.58 1.41
N GLY A 98 -12.16 -9.65 0.99
CA GLY A 98 -12.39 -8.21 1.00
C GLY A 98 -11.98 -7.51 2.29
N SER A 99 -11.33 -8.21 3.22
CA SER A 99 -10.61 -7.55 4.32
C SER A 99 -9.34 -6.87 3.81
N THR A 100 -8.78 -5.96 4.60
CA THR A 100 -7.51 -5.31 4.30
C THR A 100 -6.57 -5.41 5.50
N THR A 101 -5.35 -5.87 5.27
CA THR A 101 -4.30 -5.95 6.30
C THR A 101 -3.21 -4.94 5.99
N THR A 102 -2.84 -4.11 6.96
CA THR A 102 -1.71 -3.18 6.89
C THR A 102 -0.62 -3.67 7.83
N ASP A 103 0.62 -3.76 7.35
CA ASP A 103 1.82 -4.02 8.15
C ASP A 103 2.70 -2.77 8.15
N ASP A 104 3.19 -2.36 9.31
CA ASP A 104 4.08 -1.20 9.45
C ASP A 104 5.56 -1.47 9.10
N GLY A 105 5.88 -2.70 8.69
CA GLY A 105 7.22 -3.17 8.37
C GLY A 105 8.06 -3.56 9.60
N ASN A 106 7.56 -3.28 10.80
CA ASN A 106 8.18 -3.65 12.06
C ASN A 106 7.46 -4.82 12.74
N GLY A 107 6.45 -5.39 12.09
CA GLY A 107 5.66 -6.52 12.59
C GLY A 107 4.37 -6.13 13.30
N ASN A 108 4.05 -4.83 13.42
CA ASN A 108 2.73 -4.42 13.88
C ASN A 108 1.74 -4.48 12.71
N LYS A 109 0.58 -5.11 12.93
CA LYS A 109 -0.43 -5.30 11.90
C LYS A 109 -1.77 -4.72 12.31
N VAL A 110 -2.50 -4.19 11.34
CA VAL A 110 -3.90 -3.80 11.48
C VAL A 110 -4.70 -4.46 10.38
N THR A 111 -5.71 -5.25 10.74
CA THR A 111 -6.63 -5.86 9.80
C THR A 111 -8.01 -5.24 9.96
N VAL A 112 -8.54 -4.68 8.88
CA VAL A 112 -9.95 -4.26 8.76
C VAL A 112 -10.70 -5.39 8.07
N ASN A 113 -11.57 -6.05 8.80
CA ASN A 113 -12.37 -7.15 8.29
C ASN A 113 -13.51 -6.64 7.40
N LYS A 114 -14.02 -7.52 6.54
CA LYS A 114 -15.13 -7.21 5.62
C LYS A 114 -16.39 -6.71 6.35
N ASP A 115 -16.63 -7.19 7.56
CA ASP A 115 -17.79 -6.79 8.38
C ASP A 115 -17.62 -5.40 9.04
N GLY A 116 -16.41 -4.83 8.97
CA GLY A 116 -16.03 -3.56 9.58
C GLY A 116 -15.39 -3.68 10.96
N SER A 117 -15.20 -4.89 11.49
CA SER A 117 -14.38 -5.10 12.68
C SER A 117 -12.90 -4.82 12.38
N VAL A 118 -12.16 -4.41 13.40
CA VAL A 118 -10.74 -4.05 13.28
C VAL A 118 -9.93 -4.84 14.30
N LYS A 119 -8.89 -5.53 13.84
CA LYS A 119 -7.91 -6.21 14.70
C LYS A 119 -6.57 -5.50 14.59
N THR A 120 -5.97 -5.16 15.72
CA THR A 120 -4.59 -4.69 15.83
C THR A 120 -3.74 -5.76 16.51
N GLU A 121 -2.58 -6.06 15.96
CA GLU A 121 -1.63 -7.04 16.47
C GLU A 121 -0.27 -6.37 16.65
N ALA A 122 0.31 -6.53 17.84
CA ALA A 122 1.61 -5.99 18.16
C ALA A 122 2.68 -7.09 18.17
N THR A 123 3.94 -6.68 18.06
CA THR A 123 5.09 -7.59 18.01
C THR A 123 5.31 -8.40 19.30
N ASP A 124 4.78 -7.94 20.43
CA ASP A 124 4.87 -8.64 21.72
C ASP A 124 3.80 -9.74 21.88
N GLY A 125 2.99 -9.97 20.84
CA GLY A 125 1.90 -10.95 20.84
C GLY A 125 0.58 -10.39 21.34
N SER A 126 0.55 -9.17 21.89
CA SER A 126 -0.71 -8.53 22.30
C SER A 126 -1.57 -8.18 21.08
N SER A 127 -2.88 -8.19 21.29
CA SER A 127 -3.83 -7.80 20.25
C SER A 127 -5.06 -7.12 20.81
N THR A 128 -5.73 -6.35 19.97
CA THR A 128 -7.03 -5.75 20.29
C THR A 128 -7.95 -5.92 19.10
N THR A 129 -9.16 -6.40 19.34
CA THR A 129 -10.21 -6.55 18.34
C THR A 129 -11.37 -5.65 18.72
N VAL A 130 -11.69 -4.68 17.87
CA VAL A 130 -12.93 -3.90 17.94
C VAL A 130 -13.93 -4.57 17.01
N ASN A 131 -14.97 -5.16 17.57
CA ASN A 131 -16.01 -5.84 16.82
C ASN A 131 -16.99 -4.84 16.20
N LYS A 132 -17.72 -5.29 15.18
CA LYS A 132 -18.72 -4.46 14.47
C LYS A 132 -19.80 -3.91 15.41
N ASP A 133 -20.14 -4.64 16.46
CA ASP A 133 -21.16 -4.27 17.44
C ASP A 133 -20.66 -3.26 18.50
N GLY A 134 -19.37 -2.89 18.45
CA GLY A 134 -18.74 -1.98 19.39
C GLY A 134 -18.10 -2.66 20.61
N SER A 135 -18.22 -3.98 20.76
CA SER A 135 -17.47 -4.71 21.79
C SER A 135 -15.97 -4.74 21.47
N VAL A 136 -15.15 -4.82 22.50
CA VAL A 136 -13.69 -4.82 22.39
C VAL A 136 -13.11 -6.02 23.13
N THR A 137 -12.27 -6.80 22.45
CA THR A 137 -11.50 -7.88 23.06
C THR A 137 -10.02 -7.53 23.02
N THR A 138 -9.36 -7.55 24.17
CA THR A 138 -7.91 -7.34 24.29
C THR A 138 -7.25 -8.62 24.78
N ASP A 139 -6.19 -9.02 24.12
CA ASP A 139 -5.27 -10.11 24.53
C ASP A 139 -3.92 -9.48 24.84
N ASP A 140 -3.37 -9.76 26.03
CA ASP A 140 -2.06 -9.22 26.45
C ASP A 140 -0.86 -9.99 25.88
N GLY A 141 -1.08 -11.04 25.09
CA GLY A 141 -0.04 -11.90 24.52
C GLY A 141 0.60 -12.85 25.53
N LYS A 142 0.15 -12.82 26.78
CA LYS A 142 0.66 -13.62 27.92
C LYS A 142 -0.41 -14.54 28.51
N GLY A 143 -1.58 -14.59 27.88
CA GLY A 143 -2.69 -15.47 28.25
C GLY A 143 -3.85 -14.77 28.94
N THR A 144 -3.77 -13.46 29.20
CA THR A 144 -4.90 -12.68 29.71
C THR A 144 -5.72 -12.15 28.56
N VAL A 145 -7.00 -12.54 28.50
CA VAL A 145 -7.95 -12.02 27.52
C VAL A 145 -9.11 -11.34 28.25
N VAL A 146 -9.35 -10.07 27.93
CA VAL A 146 -10.45 -9.27 28.49
C VAL A 146 -11.39 -8.90 27.35
N THR A 147 -12.69 -9.12 27.54
CA THR A 147 -13.71 -8.62 26.62
C THR A 147 -14.59 -7.60 27.34
N VAL A 148 -14.83 -6.48 26.68
CA VAL A 148 -15.74 -5.43 27.12
C VAL A 148 -16.86 -5.36 26.10
N ASP A 149 -18.12 -5.46 26.54
CA ASP A 149 -19.25 -5.30 25.65
C ASP A 149 -19.42 -3.84 25.18
N LYS A 150 -20.36 -3.63 24.25
CA LYS A 150 -20.68 -2.31 23.71
C LYS A 150 -21.12 -1.28 24.76
N ASP A 151 -21.55 -1.73 25.94
CA ASP A 151 -22.04 -0.89 27.04
C ASP A 151 -20.94 -0.63 28.08
N GLY A 152 -19.71 -1.13 27.86
CA GLY A 152 -18.58 -0.93 28.74
C GLY A 152 -18.47 -1.96 29.87
N LYS A 153 -19.29 -3.02 29.87
CA LYS A 153 -19.23 -4.06 30.89
C LYS A 153 -18.20 -5.12 30.51
N VAL A 154 -17.36 -5.49 31.46
CA VAL A 154 -16.44 -6.63 31.31
C VAL A 154 -17.24 -7.92 31.25
N ILE A 155 -17.03 -8.70 30.18
CA ILE A 155 -17.48 -10.06 30.01
C ILE A 155 -16.33 -10.96 30.46
N GLU A 156 -16.39 -11.46 31.69
CA GLU A 156 -15.39 -12.40 32.22
C GLU A 156 -15.41 -13.72 31.42
N LYS A 157 -14.22 -14.27 31.18
CA LYS A 157 -13.99 -15.63 30.67
C LYS A 157 -13.20 -16.43 31.68
#